data_AF-A0A348S1D7-F1
#
_entry.id   AF-A0A348S1D7-F1
#
_cell.length_a   1.000
_cell.length_b   1.000
_cell.length_c   1.000
_cell.angle_alpha   90.00
_cell.angle_beta   90.00
_cell.angle_gamma   90.00
#
_symmetry.space_group_name_H-M   'P 1'
#
loop_
_entity.id
_entity.type
_entity.pdbx_description
1 polymer ?
#
loop_
_entity_poly.entity_id
_entity_poly.type
_entity_poly.pdbx_seq_one_letter_code
_entity_poly.pdbx_strand_id
1 'polypeptide(L)'
;MNTQKVLALLLGLLMGLTSSEMTGSSWRDGMTKGKPALRSAGSISFGPEGILFIADAKSASIHAIATGDTEASKASPVKLEAINTKIAGMLGTTADEILIKDIAVNPISKYTYLSV
;
A
#
# COMPACT_ATOMS: atom_id res chain seq x y z
N MET A 1 28.71 38.95 -33.89
CA MET A 1 27.63 38.08 -33.37
C MET A 1 26.66 38.96 -32.61
N ASN A 2 25.41 39.12 -33.07
CA ASN A 2 24.46 40.10 -32.51
C ASN A 2 24.11 39.74 -31.06
N THR A 3 24.07 40.76 -30.20
CA THR A 3 23.71 40.70 -28.77
C THR A 3 22.38 39.99 -28.54
N GLN A 4 21.43 40.11 -29.47
CA GLN A 4 20.14 39.43 -29.46
C GLN A 4 20.24 37.90 -29.63
N LYS A 5 21.24 37.42 -30.38
CA LYS A 5 21.51 35.97 -30.54
C LYS A 5 22.19 35.39 -29.29
N VAL A 6 23.01 36.18 -28.60
CA VAL A 6 23.65 35.78 -27.34
C VAL A 6 22.62 35.70 -26.21
N LEU A 7 21.68 36.65 -26.14
CA LEU A 7 20.60 36.65 -25.16
C LEU A 7 19.63 35.47 -25.37
N ALA A 8 19.32 35.14 -26.62
CA ALA A 8 18.49 33.97 -26.95
C ALA A 8 19.18 32.65 -26.61
N LEU A 9 20.50 32.55 -26.79
CA LEU A 9 21.28 31.36 -26.41
C LEU A 9 21.32 31.17 -24.88
N LEU A 10 21.48 32.25 -24.12
CA LEU A 10 21.50 32.23 -22.65
C LEU A 10 20.15 31.86 -22.04
N LEU A 11 19.05 32.30 -22.65
CA LEU A 11 17.70 31.96 -22.18
C LEU A 11 17.33 30.51 -22.51
N GLY A 12 17.80 29.97 -23.65
CA GLY A 12 17.62 28.57 -24.02
C GLY A 12 18.40 27.59 -23.13
N LEU A 13 19.58 28.00 -22.63
CA LEU A 13 20.40 27.16 -21.75
C LEU A 13 19.81 27.05 -20.32
N LEU A 14 19.08 28.07 -19.88
CA LEU A 14 18.46 28.09 -18.54
C LEU A 14 17.19 27.22 -18.46
N MET A 15 16.52 26.96 -19.59
CA MET A 15 15.35 26.07 -19.67
C MET A 15 15.69 24.59 -19.87
N GLY A 16 16.96 24.26 -20.16
CA GLY A 16 17.42 22.87 -20.35
C GLY A 16 17.79 22.12 -19.06
N LEU A 17 17.77 22.80 -17.91
CA LEU A 17 18.05 22.23 -16.57
C LEU A 17 16.82 21.63 -15.89
N THR A 18 15.75 21.34 -16.64
CA THR A 18 14.54 20.74 -16.10
C THR A 18 14.80 19.30 -15.66
N SER A 19 14.87 19.12 -14.34
CA SER A 19 14.48 17.93 -13.57
C SER A 19 14.78 16.58 -14.23
N SER A 20 15.94 16.00 -13.93
CA SER A 20 16.05 14.55 -13.90
C SER A 20 15.11 14.03 -12.81
N GLU A 21 13.91 13.62 -13.18
CA GLU A 21 13.10 12.79 -12.30
C GLU A 21 13.86 11.47 -12.14
N MET A 22 14.48 11.28 -10.96
CA MET A 22 14.89 9.96 -10.50
C MET A 22 13.60 9.15 -10.32
N THR A 23 13.12 8.55 -11.39
CA THR A 23 12.11 7.50 -11.32
C THR A 23 12.79 6.29 -10.67
N GLY A 24 12.72 6.22 -9.35
CA GLY A 24 13.01 4.98 -8.64
C GLY A 24 12.11 3.88 -9.19
N SER A 25 12.64 2.67 -9.33
CA SER A 25 11.83 1.48 -9.66
C SER A 25 10.65 1.39 -8.68
N SER A 26 9.47 1.06 -9.19
CA SER A 26 8.28 0.92 -8.33
C SER A 26 8.50 -0.21 -7.35
N TRP A 27 8.00 -0.06 -6.13
CA TRP A 27 8.02 -1.13 -5.12
C TRP A 27 7.19 -2.36 -5.53
N ARG A 28 6.38 -2.22 -6.59
CA ARG A 28 5.54 -3.28 -7.15
C ARG A 28 6.19 -3.98 -8.34
N ASP A 29 7.35 -3.52 -8.79
CA ASP A 29 8.05 -4.14 -9.91
C ASP A 29 8.36 -5.62 -9.60
N GLY A 30 8.02 -6.50 -10.54
CA GLY A 30 8.18 -7.95 -10.38
C GLY A 30 7.08 -8.65 -9.55
N MET A 31 6.11 -7.92 -8.99
CA MET A 31 4.96 -8.55 -8.34
C MET A 31 4.01 -9.17 -9.37
N THR A 32 3.48 -10.35 -9.05
CA THR A 32 2.51 -11.06 -9.88
C THR A 32 1.16 -11.16 -9.20
N LYS A 33 0.08 -11.10 -9.99
CA LYS A 33 -1.27 -11.38 -9.49
C LYS A 33 -1.40 -12.85 -9.12
N GLY A 34 -1.95 -13.14 -7.94
CA GLY A 34 -2.16 -14.51 -7.50
C GLY A 34 -2.63 -14.59 -6.05
N LYS A 35 -2.78 -15.82 -5.56
CA LYS A 35 -3.09 -16.08 -4.16
C LYS A 35 -1.77 -16.29 -3.39
N PRO A 36 -1.45 -15.46 -2.39
CA PRO A 36 -0.30 -15.70 -1.55
C PRO A 36 -0.50 -17.01 -0.78
N ALA A 37 0.56 -17.80 -0.64
CA ALA A 37 0.55 -19.07 0.09
C ALA A 37 0.63 -18.85 1.62
N LEU A 38 -0.30 -18.06 2.15
CA LEU A 38 -0.41 -17.77 3.59
C LEU A 38 -0.90 -19.01 4.36
N ARG A 39 -0.19 -19.35 5.43
CA ARG A 39 -0.53 -20.36 6.44
C ARG A 39 -1.04 -19.73 7.74
N SER A 40 -0.63 -18.50 8.03
CA SER A 40 -1.17 -17.67 9.10
C SER A 40 -1.02 -16.18 8.81
N ALA A 41 -1.91 -15.37 9.35
CA ALA A 41 -1.74 -13.92 9.40
C ALA A 41 -1.50 -13.49 10.85
N GLY A 42 -0.41 -12.77 11.09
CA GLY A 42 -0.02 -12.18 12.36
C GLY A 42 -0.07 -10.66 12.30
N SER A 43 1.00 -9.98 12.71
CA SER A 43 1.10 -8.53 12.57
C SER A 43 1.09 -8.10 11.10
N ILE A 44 0.46 -6.95 10.83
CA ILE A 44 0.33 -6.37 9.49
C ILE A 44 0.75 -4.90 9.48
N SER A 45 1.32 -4.43 8.37
CA SER A 45 1.67 -3.02 8.20
C SER A 45 1.70 -2.62 6.73
N PHE A 46 1.45 -1.34 6.45
CA PHE A 46 1.55 -0.80 5.10
C PHE A 46 2.92 -0.16 4.88
N GLY A 47 3.57 -0.54 3.79
CA GLY A 47 4.75 0.15 3.29
C GLY A 47 4.46 1.06 2.11
N PRO A 48 5.51 1.45 1.37
CA PRO A 48 5.40 2.31 0.20
C PRO A 48 4.40 1.77 -0.82
N GLU A 49 3.79 2.68 -1.58
CA GLU A 49 2.80 2.37 -2.62
C GLU A 49 1.57 1.56 -2.13
N GLY A 50 1.32 1.49 -0.83
CA GLY A 50 0.18 0.76 -0.26
C GLY A 50 0.35 -0.76 -0.29
N ILE A 51 1.59 -1.27 -0.31
CA ILE A 51 1.88 -2.69 -0.17
C ILE A 51 1.61 -3.12 1.28
N LEU A 52 0.77 -4.15 1.45
CA LEU A 52 0.48 -4.75 2.75
C LEU A 52 1.51 -5.83 3.07
N PHE A 53 2.27 -5.63 4.14
CA PHE A 53 3.16 -6.62 4.72
C PHE A 53 2.40 -7.44 5.76
N ILE A 54 2.53 -8.76 5.69
CA ILE A 54 1.89 -9.70 6.62
C ILE A 54 2.94 -10.65 7.17
N ALA A 55 3.08 -10.70 8.49
CA ALA A 55 3.91 -11.69 9.17
C ALA A 55 3.18 -13.05 9.22
N ASP A 56 3.79 -14.10 8.67
CA ASP A 56 3.31 -15.47 8.74
C ASP A 56 4.26 -16.34 9.56
N ALA A 57 3.94 -16.49 10.84
CA ALA A 57 4.75 -17.25 11.78
C ALA A 57 4.74 -18.76 11.47
N LYS A 58 3.65 -19.30 10.90
CA LYS A 58 3.54 -20.74 10.58
C LYS A 58 4.37 -21.14 9.36
N SER A 59 4.69 -20.22 8.46
CA SER A 59 5.61 -20.45 7.33
C SER A 59 7.00 -19.84 7.54
N ALA A 60 7.23 -19.13 8.64
CA ALA A 60 8.46 -18.38 8.93
C ALA A 60 8.81 -17.37 7.81
N SER A 61 7.80 -16.66 7.29
CA SER A 61 7.96 -15.71 6.19
C SER A 61 7.19 -14.41 6.43
N ILE A 62 7.57 -13.37 5.68
CA ILE A 62 6.80 -12.13 5.56
C ILE A 62 6.31 -12.04 4.11
N HIS A 63 5.01 -11.84 3.92
CA HIS A 63 4.40 -11.68 2.61
C HIS A 63 4.21 -10.19 2.30
N ALA A 64 4.56 -9.77 1.10
CA ALA A 64 4.26 -8.45 0.57
C ALA A 64 3.15 -8.56 -0.47
N ILE A 65 2.03 -7.87 -0.25
CA ILE A 65 0.85 -7.93 -1.11
C ILE A 65 0.50 -6.53 -1.60
N ALA A 66 0.63 -6.33 -2.91
CA ALA A 66 0.02 -5.21 -3.60
C ALA A 66 -1.50 -5.43 -3.66
N THR A 67 -2.26 -4.83 -2.74
CA THR A 67 -3.71 -5.10 -2.60
C THR A 67 -4.55 -4.57 -3.77
N GLY A 68 -4.00 -3.62 -4.53
CA GLY A 68 -4.70 -2.93 -5.61
C GLY A 68 -5.52 -1.71 -5.14
N ASP A 69 -5.60 -1.47 -3.83
CA ASP A 69 -6.28 -0.31 -3.28
C ASP A 69 -5.41 0.94 -3.35
N THR A 70 -5.27 1.48 -4.56
CA THR A 70 -4.44 2.65 -4.88
C THR A 70 -5.25 3.93 -5.09
N GLU A 71 -6.58 3.82 -5.12
CA GLU A 71 -7.44 4.98 -5.30
C GLU A 71 -7.61 5.72 -3.98
N ALA A 72 -7.24 7.00 -3.97
CA ALA A 72 -7.34 7.83 -2.77
C ALA A 72 -8.81 8.00 -2.35
N SER A 73 -9.08 7.80 -1.06
CA SER A 73 -10.39 8.05 -0.47
C SER A 73 -10.29 8.97 0.73
N LYS A 74 -11.43 9.57 1.10
CA LYS A 74 -11.54 10.35 2.34
C LYS A 74 -11.63 9.39 3.51
N ALA A 75 -10.86 9.67 4.56
CA ALA A 75 -11.00 8.96 5.83
C ALA A 75 -12.37 9.28 6.43
N SER A 76 -13.12 8.25 6.83
CA SER A 76 -14.36 8.37 7.57
C SER A 76 -14.28 7.52 8.84
N PRO A 77 -14.92 7.92 9.94
CA PRO A 77 -14.99 7.08 11.13
C PRO A 77 -15.69 5.76 10.80
N VAL A 78 -15.04 4.64 11.13
CA VAL A 78 -15.62 3.30 10.99
C VAL A 78 -16.14 2.87 12.35
N LYS A 79 -17.45 2.59 12.43
CA LYS A 79 -18.08 2.07 13.65
C LYS A 79 -17.84 0.56 13.75
N LEU A 80 -17.02 0.13 14.71
CA LEU A 80 -16.63 -1.27 14.90
C LEU A 80 -17.50 -2.02 15.92
N GLU A 81 -18.80 -1.75 15.96
CA GLU A 81 -19.72 -2.48 16.84
C GLU A 81 -19.85 -3.95 16.43
N ALA A 82 -19.62 -4.84 17.42
CA ALA A 82 -19.70 -6.30 17.28
C ALA A 82 -18.93 -6.82 16.04
N ILE A 83 -17.76 -6.25 15.76
CA ILE A 83 -16.99 -6.57 14.57
C ILE A 83 -16.56 -8.04 14.53
N ASN A 84 -16.22 -8.63 15.69
CA ASN A 84 -15.93 -10.06 15.82
C ASN A 84 -17.12 -10.93 15.40
N THR A 85 -18.34 -10.61 15.85
CA THR A 85 -19.55 -11.35 15.45
C THR A 85 -19.79 -11.25 13.94
N LYS A 86 -19.57 -10.07 13.34
CA LYS A 86 -19.71 -9.88 11.88
C LYS A 86 -18.70 -10.71 11.10
N ILE A 87 -17.43 -10.66 11.50
CA ILE A 87 -16.36 -11.44 10.86
C ILE A 87 -16.63 -12.94 11.02
N ALA A 88 -16.97 -13.40 12.22
CA ALA A 88 -17.28 -14.80 12.48
C ALA A 88 -18.43 -15.30 11.58
N GLY A 89 -19.50 -14.50 11.44
CA GLY A 89 -20.60 -14.79 10.51
C GLY A 89 -20.15 -14.89 9.05
N MET A 90 -19.23 -14.03 8.60
CA MET A 90 -18.67 -14.10 7.24
C MET A 90 -17.77 -15.33 7.03
N LEU A 91 -17.10 -15.79 8.08
CA LEU A 91 -16.21 -16.95 8.05
C LEU A 91 -16.93 -18.28 8.35
N GLY A 92 -18.21 -18.24 8.71
CA GLY A 92 -19.00 -19.43 9.05
C GLY A 92 -18.62 -20.08 10.39
N THR A 93 -18.16 -19.27 11.34
CA THR A 93 -17.66 -19.68 12.66
C THR A 93 -18.32 -18.82 13.76
N THR A 94 -17.93 -18.99 15.02
CA THR A 94 -18.44 -18.20 16.14
C THR A 94 -17.43 -17.16 16.61
N ALA A 95 -17.90 -16.15 17.35
CA ALA A 95 -17.07 -15.01 17.74
C ALA A 95 -15.94 -15.37 18.71
N ASP A 96 -16.10 -16.47 19.45
CA ASP A 96 -15.12 -17.07 20.37
C ASP A 96 -14.08 -17.95 19.66
N GLU A 97 -14.34 -18.33 18.41
CA GLU A 97 -13.41 -19.12 17.57
C GLU A 97 -12.47 -18.24 16.71
N ILE A 98 -12.62 -16.91 16.77
CA ILE A 98 -11.78 -15.97 16.02
C ILE A 98 -10.98 -15.06 16.94
N LEU A 99 -9.82 -14.61 16.48
CA LEU A 99 -8.98 -13.65 17.17
C LEU A 99 -8.50 -12.59 16.20
N ILE A 100 -8.95 -11.34 16.37
CA ILE A 100 -8.39 -10.21 15.64
C ILE A 100 -7.01 -9.91 16.23
N LYS A 101 -5.95 -10.21 15.47
CA LYS A 101 -4.57 -10.06 15.92
C LYS A 101 -4.02 -8.66 15.71
N ASP A 102 -4.44 -8.00 14.65
CA ASP A 102 -3.91 -6.70 14.27
C ASP A 102 -4.83 -5.96 13.30
N ILE A 103 -4.63 -4.65 13.20
CA ILE A 103 -5.37 -3.73 12.35
C ILE A 103 -4.43 -2.71 11.71
N ALA A 104 -4.56 -2.51 10.40
CA ALA A 104 -3.80 -1.50 9.68
C ALA A 104 -4.69 -0.76 8.68
N VAL A 105 -4.40 0.51 8.44
CA VAL A 105 -5.14 1.34 7.48
C VAL A 105 -4.26 1.61 6.28
N ASN A 106 -4.78 1.33 5.08
CA ASN A 106 -4.08 1.66 3.85
C ASN A 106 -3.86 3.18 3.77
N PRO A 107 -2.61 3.66 3.67
CA PRO A 107 -2.32 5.08 3.71
C PRO A 107 -2.86 5.85 2.48
N ILE A 108 -3.14 5.15 1.38
CA ILE A 108 -3.67 5.73 0.14
C ILE A 108 -5.19 5.69 0.15
N SER A 109 -5.78 4.49 0.17
CA SER A 109 -7.23 4.32 0.05
C SER A 109 -8.02 4.54 1.34
N LYS A 110 -7.34 4.61 2.49
CA LYS A 110 -7.95 4.69 3.83
C LYS A 110 -8.82 3.47 4.20
N TYR A 111 -8.76 2.39 3.43
CA TYR A 111 -9.41 1.14 3.80
C TYR A 111 -8.73 0.50 5.00
N THR A 112 -9.54 -0.08 5.88
CA THR A 112 -9.08 -0.75 7.10
C THR A 112 -8.95 -2.24 6.84
N TYR A 113 -7.79 -2.79 7.19
CA TYR A 113 -7.42 -4.18 7.06
C TYR A 113 -7.29 -4.80 8.45
N LEU A 114 -7.75 -6.04 8.58
CA LEU A 114 -7.75 -6.80 9.83
C LEU A 114 -7.05 -8.13 9.60
N SER A 115 -6.16 -8.52 10.53
CA SER A 115 -5.64 -9.88 10.61
C SER A 115 -6.49 -10.68 11.59
N VAL A 116 -7.08 -11.79 11.14
CA VAL A 116 -8.00 -12.65 11.89
C VAL A 116 -7.53 -14.10 11.83
#